data_AF-R7W6Y2-F1
#
_entry.id   AF-R7W6Y2-F1
#
_cell.length_a   1.000
_cell.length_b   1.000
_cell.length_c   1.000
_cell.angle_alpha   90.00
_cell.angle_beta   90.00
_cell.angle_gamma   90.00
#
_symmetry.space_group_name_H-M   'P 1'
#
loop_
_entity.id
_entity.type
_entity.pdbx_description
1 polymer ?
#
loop_
_entity_poly.entity_id
_entity_poly.type
_entity_poly.pdbx_seq_one_letter_code
_entity_poly.pdbx_strand_id
1 'polypeptide(L)'
;MGAEGPGGSIPVEYGHTPIEIAARSGMREHVEILFPVTSRIPKVRDWSVDGIIGNVNSVPSSKKTMLASAKSKAHEAFKNGNYLIAARIYGEAMELDPFNATLRSNSSLCWIRFGNGTQALKDAQACRMMRPGWAKGCHREGTALMLLKLIDFGLE
;
A
#
# COMPACT_ATOMS: atom_id res chain seq x y z
N MET A 1 0.31 -54.26 -9.83
CA MET A 1 0.60 -53.57 -11.11
C MET A 1 -0.41 -52.47 -11.29
N GLY A 2 0.07 -51.28 -11.65
CA GLY A 2 -0.58 -49.99 -11.44
C GLY A 2 -1.87 -49.76 -12.22
N ALA A 3 -2.78 -49.00 -11.60
CA ALA A 3 -3.91 -48.39 -12.26
C ALA A 3 -3.49 -46.98 -12.73
N GLU A 4 -3.50 -46.78 -14.03
CA GLU A 4 -3.38 -45.45 -14.65
C GLU A 4 -4.70 -44.69 -14.45
N GLY A 5 -4.61 -43.49 -13.88
CA GLY A 5 -5.68 -42.48 -13.89
C GLY A 5 -5.29 -41.35 -14.86
N PRO A 6 -6.24 -40.78 -15.62
CA PRO A 6 -5.93 -39.89 -16.73
C PRO A 6 -5.36 -38.56 -16.22
N GLY A 7 -4.12 -38.27 -16.63
CA GLY A 7 -3.46 -36.99 -16.45
C GLY A 7 -4.16 -35.91 -17.29
N GLY A 8 -5.24 -35.35 -16.76
CA GLY A 8 -5.80 -34.09 -17.21
C GLY A 8 -4.93 -32.94 -16.71
N SER A 9 -3.84 -32.65 -17.41
CA SER A 9 -3.06 -31.43 -17.18
C SER A 9 -3.83 -30.23 -17.74
N ILE A 10 -4.69 -29.64 -16.91
CA ILE A 10 -5.24 -28.31 -17.14
C ILE A 10 -4.08 -27.32 -16.98
N PRO A 11 -3.75 -26.46 -17.95
CA PRO A 11 -2.67 -25.50 -17.81
C PRO A 11 -3.11 -24.38 -16.86
N VAL A 12 -2.79 -24.54 -15.58
CA VAL A 12 -3.01 -23.52 -14.54
C VAL A 12 -2.02 -22.38 -14.73
N GLU A 13 -2.54 -21.20 -15.07
CA GLU A 13 -1.86 -19.92 -15.01
C GLU A 13 -1.03 -19.79 -13.73
N TYR A 14 0.31 -19.74 -13.86
CA TYR A 14 1.30 -19.37 -12.83
C TYR A 14 0.82 -19.51 -11.38
N GLY A 15 0.42 -20.72 -10.98
CA GLY A 15 -0.17 -21.00 -9.68
C GLY A 15 0.91 -21.06 -8.61
N HIS A 16 0.82 -20.18 -7.62
CA HIS A 16 1.60 -20.33 -6.39
C HIS A 16 1.28 -21.67 -5.73
N THR A 17 2.31 -22.37 -5.28
CA THR A 17 2.15 -23.63 -4.54
C THR A 17 1.46 -23.40 -3.19
N PRO A 18 0.80 -24.42 -2.60
CA PRO A 18 0.16 -24.28 -1.29
C PRO A 18 1.10 -23.76 -0.20
N ILE A 19 2.38 -24.18 -0.21
CA ILE A 19 3.40 -23.71 0.73
C ILE A 19 3.76 -22.23 0.53
N GLU A 20 3.80 -21.73 -0.71
CA GLU A 20 4.01 -20.32 -1.00
C GLU A 20 2.80 -19.47 -0.55
N ILE A 21 1.57 -19.97 -0.71
CA ILE A 21 0.35 -19.28 -0.25
C ILE A 21 0.35 -19.17 1.28
N ALA A 22 0.68 -20.25 1.98
CA ALA A 22 0.82 -20.26 3.44
C ALA A 22 1.89 -19.26 3.92
N ALA A 23 3.05 -19.25 3.27
CA ALA A 23 4.14 -18.32 3.56
C ALA A 23 3.74 -16.85 3.32
N ARG A 24 3.03 -16.56 2.22
CA ARG A 24 2.52 -15.21 1.89
C ARG A 24 1.52 -14.68 2.91
N SER A 25 0.78 -15.59 3.53
CA SER A 25 -0.27 -15.27 4.50
C SER A 25 0.26 -15.14 5.93
N GLY A 26 1.58 -15.31 6.15
CA GLY A 26 2.19 -15.26 7.47
C GLY A 26 1.88 -16.48 8.35
N MET A 27 1.34 -17.55 7.79
CA MET A 27 0.93 -18.76 8.53
C MET A 27 2.10 -19.72 8.68
N ARG A 28 3.07 -19.41 9.54
CA ARG A 28 4.29 -20.23 9.73
C ARG A 28 3.98 -21.70 10.01
N GLU A 29 3.04 -21.98 10.91
CA GLU A 29 2.65 -23.35 11.27
C GLU A 29 2.19 -24.16 10.04
N HIS A 30 1.50 -23.52 9.10
CA HIS A 30 1.07 -24.18 7.87
C HIS A 30 2.25 -24.45 6.92
N VAL A 31 3.24 -23.56 6.89
CA VAL A 31 4.48 -23.79 6.13
C VAL A 31 5.24 -24.99 6.68
N GLU A 32 5.32 -25.12 8.01
CA GLU A 32 5.97 -26.26 8.68
C GLU A 32 5.27 -27.59 8.39
N ILE A 33 3.93 -27.60 8.39
CA ILE A 33 3.13 -28.79 8.05
C ILE A 33 3.29 -29.17 6.56
N LEU A 34 3.30 -28.18 5.66
CA LEU A 34 3.39 -28.42 4.22
C LEU A 34 4.80 -28.72 3.73
N PHE A 35 5.84 -28.27 4.44
CA PHE A 35 7.24 -28.45 4.06
C PHE A 35 7.64 -29.91 3.77
N PRO A 36 7.40 -30.90 4.65
CA PRO A 36 7.80 -32.29 4.39
C PRO A 36 7.04 -32.94 3.22
N VAL A 37 5.87 -32.42 2.85
CA VAL A 37 5.02 -32.96 1.78
C VAL A 37 5.10 -32.17 0.48
N THR A 38 5.93 -31.12 0.42
CA THR A 38 6.08 -30.27 -0.76
C THR A 38 7.43 -30.46 -1.43
N SER A 39 7.43 -30.77 -2.72
CA SER A 39 8.65 -30.84 -3.54
C SER A 39 9.35 -29.49 -3.62
N ARG A 40 10.69 -29.50 -3.66
CA ARG A 40 11.52 -28.30 -3.76
C ARG A 40 11.12 -27.42 -4.94
N ILE A 41 10.86 -26.14 -4.66
CA ILE A 41 10.55 -25.13 -5.68
C ILE A 41 11.87 -24.58 -6.23
N PRO A 42 12.16 -24.70 -7.55
CA PRO A 42 13.46 -24.31 -8.12
C PRO A 42 13.83 -22.83 -7.91
N LYS A 43 12.84 -21.95 -7.77
CA LYS A 43 13.05 -20.50 -7.57
C LYS A 43 13.53 -20.16 -6.15
N VAL A 44 13.34 -21.03 -5.17
CA VAL A 44 13.72 -20.80 -3.77
C VAL A 44 15.13 -21.36 -3.54
N ARG A 45 16.10 -20.44 -3.34
CA ARG A 45 17.53 -20.83 -3.13
C ARG A 45 17.74 -21.53 -1.80
N ASP A 46 17.20 -20.96 -0.72
CA ASP A 46 17.25 -21.51 0.63
C ASP A 46 15.99 -22.36 0.89
N TRP A 47 16.12 -23.68 0.76
CA TRP A 47 15.00 -24.62 0.96
C TRP A 47 14.86 -24.99 2.44
N SER A 48 14.48 -24.01 3.24
CA SER A 48 14.10 -24.12 4.64
C SER A 48 12.79 -23.37 4.87
N VAL A 49 12.10 -23.61 5.99
CA VAL A 49 10.89 -22.87 6.36
C VAL A 49 11.16 -21.35 6.35
N ASP A 50 12.28 -20.95 6.96
CA ASP A 50 12.72 -19.54 6.99
C ASP A 50 13.14 -19.03 5.62
N GLY A 51 13.80 -19.85 4.81
CA GLY A 51 14.18 -19.51 3.44
C GLY A 51 12.99 -19.32 2.50
N ILE A 52 11.95 -20.14 2.63
CA ILE A 52 10.69 -20.01 1.86
C ILE A 52 9.94 -18.74 2.28
N ILE A 53 9.79 -18.51 3.59
CA ILE A 53 9.15 -17.31 4.14
C ILE A 53 9.94 -16.05 3.72
N GLY A 54 11.27 -16.09 3.83
CA GLY A 54 12.16 -15.00 3.42
C GLY A 54 12.09 -14.72 1.93
N ASN A 55 12.09 -15.76 1.09
CA ASN A 55 11.99 -15.62 -0.37
C ASN A 55 10.66 -14.97 -0.78
N VAL A 56 9.55 -15.38 -0.17
CA VAL A 56 8.23 -14.80 -0.41
C VAL A 56 8.15 -13.34 0.06
N ASN A 57 8.72 -13.02 1.22
CA ASN A 57 8.78 -11.66 1.75
C ASN A 57 9.73 -10.75 0.95
N SER A 58 10.73 -11.33 0.27
CA SER A 58 11.65 -10.57 -0.59
C SER A 58 10.96 -9.98 -1.82
N VAL A 59 9.90 -10.65 -2.31
CA VAL A 59 9.07 -10.14 -3.41
C VAL A 59 8.06 -9.17 -2.82
N PRO A 60 8.17 -7.85 -3.07
CA PRO A 60 7.17 -6.92 -2.58
C PRO A 60 5.82 -7.32 -3.19
N SER A 61 4.78 -7.42 -2.36
CA SER A 61 3.44 -7.72 -2.85
C SER A 61 3.06 -6.72 -3.96
N SER A 62 2.28 -7.16 -4.96
CA SER A 62 1.83 -6.29 -6.05
C SER A 62 1.24 -4.99 -5.52
N LYS A 63 0.50 -5.07 -4.41
CA LYS A 63 -0.07 -3.94 -3.67
C LYS A 63 0.98 -2.97 -3.12
N LYS A 64 2.04 -3.48 -2.48
CA LYS A 64 3.15 -2.65 -1.93
C LYS A 64 3.92 -1.95 -3.05
N THR A 65 4.15 -2.63 -4.18
CA THR A 65 4.79 -2.07 -5.37
C THR A 65 3.93 -0.98 -6.01
N MET A 66 2.64 -1.24 -6.20
CA MET A 66 1.69 -0.24 -6.72
C MET A 66 1.61 0.99 -5.82
N LEU A 67 1.56 0.80 -4.49
CA LEU A 67 1.55 1.90 -3.54
C LEU A 67 2.82 2.74 -3.59
N ALA A 68 3.99 2.10 -3.68
CA ALA A 68 5.27 2.80 -3.82
C ALA A 68 5.33 3.62 -5.13
N SER A 69 4.87 3.03 -6.24
CA SER A 69 4.77 3.70 -7.53
C SER A 69 3.84 4.92 -7.46
N ALA A 70 2.64 4.77 -6.87
CA ALA A 70 1.69 5.86 -6.69
C ALA A 70 2.27 6.99 -5.84
N LYS A 71 2.93 6.67 -4.71
CA LYS A 71 3.62 7.67 -3.87
C LYS A 71 4.69 8.44 -4.65
N SER A 72 5.48 7.75 -5.47
CA SER A 72 6.52 8.37 -6.29
C SER A 72 5.92 9.32 -7.33
N LYS A 73 4.89 8.87 -8.08
CA LYS A 73 4.19 9.68 -9.08
C LYS A 73 3.51 10.90 -8.47
N ALA A 74 2.87 10.74 -7.32
CA ALA A 74 2.25 11.85 -6.61
C ALA A 74 3.28 12.89 -6.15
N HIS A 75 4.45 12.43 -5.68
CA HIS A 75 5.55 13.32 -5.29
C HIS A 75 6.14 14.09 -6.48
N GLU A 76 6.27 13.44 -7.63
CA GLU A 76 6.71 14.09 -8.87
C GLU A 76 5.69 15.13 -9.34
N ALA A 77 4.40 14.77 -9.40
CA ALA A 77 3.33 15.71 -9.72
C ALA A 77 3.32 16.91 -8.76
N PHE A 78 3.54 16.68 -7.47
CA PHE A 78 3.64 17.74 -6.46
C PHE A 78 4.82 18.69 -6.74
N LYS A 79 6.00 18.15 -7.05
CA LYS A 79 7.19 18.95 -7.40
C LYS A 79 6.97 19.80 -8.64
N ASN A 80 6.21 19.29 -9.61
CA ASN A 80 5.88 19.99 -10.84
C ASN A 80 4.75 21.03 -10.66
N GLY A 81 4.26 21.26 -9.44
CA GLY A 81 3.17 22.19 -9.17
C GLY A 81 1.77 21.64 -9.53
N ASN A 82 1.69 20.39 -9.97
CA ASN A 82 0.45 19.73 -10.37
C ASN A 82 -0.28 19.16 -9.15
N TYR A 83 -0.68 20.04 -8.22
CA TYR A 83 -1.19 19.65 -6.91
C TYR A 83 -2.51 18.85 -6.98
N LEU A 84 -3.41 19.19 -7.91
CA LEU A 84 -4.67 18.46 -8.10
C LEU A 84 -4.42 17.03 -8.58
N ILE A 85 -3.47 16.84 -9.50
CA ILE A 85 -3.06 15.51 -9.98
C ILE A 85 -2.43 14.72 -8.84
N ALA A 86 -1.54 15.34 -8.06
CA ALA A 86 -0.94 14.70 -6.90
C ALA A 86 -1.99 14.25 -5.88
N ALA A 87 -2.98 15.09 -5.57
CA ALA A 87 -4.08 14.75 -4.66
C ALA A 87 -4.91 13.55 -5.18
N ARG A 88 -5.21 13.51 -6.48
CA ARG A 88 -5.92 12.38 -7.09
C ARG A 88 -5.15 11.07 -6.98
N ILE A 89 -3.85 11.08 -7.29
CA ILE A 89 -3.00 9.90 -7.15
C ILE A 89 -2.90 9.45 -5.68
N TYR A 90 -2.85 10.39 -4.74
CA TYR A 90 -2.93 10.05 -3.32
C TYR A 90 -4.27 9.41 -2.94
N GLY A 91 -5.39 9.85 -3.53
CA GLY A 91 -6.70 9.20 -3.36
C GLY A 91 -6.68 7.74 -3.83
N GLU A 92 -6.14 7.46 -5.02
CA GLU A 92 -5.98 6.09 -5.53
C GLU A 92 -5.06 5.25 -4.62
N ALA A 93 -4.00 5.85 -4.08
CA ALA A 93 -3.12 5.18 -3.13
C ALA A 93 -3.81 4.85 -1.79
N MET A 94 -4.83 5.62 -1.38
CA MET A 94 -5.60 5.34 -0.17
C MET A 94 -6.52 4.13 -0.33
N GLU A 95 -7.01 3.83 -1.53
CA GLU A 95 -7.75 2.59 -1.79
C GLU A 95 -6.86 1.35 -1.59
N LEU A 96 -5.55 1.50 -1.83
CA LEU A 96 -4.57 0.47 -1.51
C LEU A 96 -4.29 0.44 -0.01
N ASP A 97 -4.08 1.56 0.66
CA ASP A 97 -3.73 1.58 2.09
C ASP A 97 -4.55 2.63 2.86
N PRO A 98 -5.81 2.31 3.22
CA PRO A 98 -6.75 3.27 3.79
C PRO A 98 -6.32 3.85 5.14
N PHE A 99 -5.49 3.11 5.88
CA PHE A 99 -5.03 3.46 7.22
C PHE A 99 -3.65 4.12 7.22
N ASN A 100 -3.13 4.52 6.05
CA ASN A 100 -1.86 5.22 5.96
C ASN A 100 -1.99 6.72 6.23
N ALA A 101 -1.75 7.13 7.47
CA ALA A 101 -1.76 8.55 7.86
C ALA A 101 -0.84 9.43 7.00
N THR A 102 0.27 8.89 6.47
CA THR A 102 1.19 9.64 5.61
C THR A 102 0.55 10.03 4.28
N LEU A 103 -0.26 9.15 3.68
CA LEU A 103 -1.00 9.45 2.45
C LEU A 103 -1.98 10.60 2.70
N ARG A 104 -2.74 10.54 3.81
CA ARG A 104 -3.69 11.59 4.22
C ARG A 104 -2.98 12.93 4.46
N SER A 105 -1.86 12.92 5.17
CA SER A 105 -1.09 14.14 5.41
C SER A 105 -0.53 14.77 4.13
N ASN A 106 -0.08 13.94 3.16
CA ASN A 106 0.44 14.45 1.90
C ASN A 106 -0.68 14.92 0.96
N SER A 107 -1.82 14.22 0.95
CA SER A 107 -3.03 14.65 0.22
C SER A 107 -3.53 16.00 0.75
N SER A 108 -3.62 16.17 2.07
CA SER A 108 -3.95 17.45 2.71
C SER A 108 -3.01 18.57 2.25
N LEU A 109 -1.70 18.31 2.19
CA LEU A 109 -0.74 19.28 1.65
C LEU A 109 -1.03 19.63 0.19
N CYS A 110 -1.35 18.65 -0.66
CA CYS A 110 -1.71 18.90 -2.06
C CYS A 110 -2.92 19.83 -2.15
N TRP A 111 -3.97 19.58 -1.35
CA TRP A 111 -5.16 20.43 -1.31
C TRP A 111 -4.88 21.84 -0.80
N ILE A 112 -4.03 21.99 0.22
CA ILE A 112 -3.57 23.30 0.71
C ILE A 112 -2.90 24.08 -0.44
N ARG A 113 -1.99 23.44 -1.17
CA ARG A 113 -1.25 24.07 -2.27
C ARG A 113 -2.13 24.37 -3.48
N PHE A 114 -3.19 23.62 -3.67
CA PHE A 114 -4.21 23.88 -4.68
C PHE A 114 -5.19 25.00 -4.28
N GLY A 115 -5.26 25.36 -2.99
CA GLY A 115 -6.21 26.36 -2.49
C GLY A 115 -7.55 25.80 -2.01
N ASN A 116 -7.72 24.48 -1.95
CA ASN A 116 -8.97 23.86 -1.46
C ASN A 116 -8.88 23.57 0.05
N GLY A 117 -9.21 24.57 0.86
CA GLY A 117 -9.20 24.46 2.33
C GLY A 117 -10.11 23.36 2.88
N THR A 118 -11.27 23.12 2.25
CA THR A 118 -12.27 22.14 2.71
C THR A 118 -11.74 20.71 2.60
N GLN A 119 -11.20 20.34 1.44
CA GLN A 119 -10.60 19.00 1.24
C GLN A 119 -9.33 18.83 2.06
N ALA A 120 -8.51 19.90 2.17
CA ALA A 120 -7.33 19.90 3.01
C ALA A 120 -7.65 19.59 4.47
N LEU A 121 -8.70 20.20 5.01
CA LEU A 121 -9.14 20.01 6.39
C LEU A 121 -9.62 18.58 6.62
N LYS A 122 -10.45 18.05 5.71
CA LYS A 122 -10.96 16.67 5.78
C LYS A 122 -9.81 15.65 5.87
N ASP A 123 -8.81 15.77 5.00
CA ASP A 123 -7.66 14.86 5.00
C ASP A 123 -6.76 15.06 6.22
N ALA A 124 -6.59 16.30 6.71
CA ALA A 124 -5.82 16.57 7.92
C ALA A 124 -6.48 16.00 9.18
N GLN A 125 -7.80 16.12 9.32
CA GLN A 125 -8.56 15.55 10.42
C GLN A 125 -8.51 14.02 10.41
N ALA A 126 -8.71 13.39 9.25
CA ALA A 126 -8.54 11.95 9.11
C ALA A 126 -7.12 11.50 9.51
N CYS A 127 -6.09 12.25 9.10
CA CYS A 127 -4.70 12.00 9.52
C CYS A 127 -4.52 12.08 11.05
N ARG A 128 -5.10 13.10 11.69
CA ARG A 128 -5.05 13.25 13.16
C ARG A 128 -5.82 12.16 13.89
N MET A 129 -6.96 11.73 13.37
CA MET A 129 -7.69 10.60 13.96
C MET A 129 -6.85 9.32 13.94
N MET A 130 -6.08 9.09 12.88
CA MET A 130 -5.17 7.95 12.77
C MET A 130 -3.92 8.09 13.66
N ARG A 131 -3.36 9.31 13.77
CA ARG A 131 -2.16 9.59 14.56
C ARG A 131 -2.28 10.92 15.32
N PRO A 132 -2.96 10.93 16.48
CA PRO A 132 -3.26 12.17 17.21
C PRO A 132 -2.03 12.98 17.64
N GLY A 133 -0.92 12.31 17.95
CA GLY A 133 0.34 12.94 18.37
C GLY A 133 1.29 13.31 17.22
N TRP A 134 0.89 13.14 15.96
CA TRP A 134 1.81 13.40 14.85
C TRP A 134 1.82 14.88 14.46
N ALA A 135 2.93 15.56 14.76
CA ALA A 135 3.10 17.00 14.52
C ALA A 135 2.75 17.45 13.09
N LYS A 136 3.06 16.62 12.07
CA LYS A 136 2.70 16.93 10.67
C LYS A 136 1.19 17.00 10.47
N GLY A 137 0.41 16.09 11.06
CA GLY A 137 -1.05 16.09 10.98
C GLY A 137 -1.66 17.34 11.61
N CYS A 138 -1.23 17.69 12.83
CA CYS A 138 -1.69 18.89 13.53
C CYS A 138 -1.36 20.17 12.75
N HIS A 139 -0.13 20.27 12.22
CA HIS A 139 0.27 21.40 11.40
C HIS A 139 -0.59 21.53 10.14
N ARG A 140 -0.87 20.43 9.43
CA ARG A 140 -1.73 20.45 8.24
C ARG A 140 -3.14 20.92 8.55
N GLU A 141 -3.73 20.50 9.67
CA GLU A 141 -5.06 20.96 10.06
C GLU A 141 -5.07 22.47 10.33
N GLY A 142 -4.09 22.97 11.09
CA GLY A 142 -3.97 24.41 11.36
C GLY A 142 -3.82 25.23 10.07
N THR A 143 -3.01 24.77 9.12
CA THR A 143 -2.87 25.42 7.81
C THR A 143 -4.18 25.39 7.01
N ALA A 144 -4.89 24.26 7.01
CA ALA A 144 -6.17 24.14 6.30
C ALA A 144 -7.24 25.06 6.89
N LEU A 145 -7.33 25.16 8.22
CA LEU A 145 -8.23 26.09 8.90
C LEU A 145 -7.91 27.55 8.61
N MET A 146 -6.62 27.91 8.54
CA MET A 146 -6.21 29.26 8.18
C MET A 146 -6.63 29.59 6.74
N LEU A 147 -6.41 28.65 5.81
CA LEU A 147 -6.82 28.81 4.41
C LEU A 147 -8.34 29.01 4.28
N LEU A 148 -9.15 28.22 5.00
CA LEU A 148 -10.61 28.39 5.01
C LEU A 148 -11.02 29.77 5.49
N LYS A 149 -10.43 30.26 6.59
CA LYS A 149 -10.72 31.60 7.10
C LYS A 149 -10.37 32.68 6.07
N LEU A 150 -9.24 32.57 5.37
CA LEU A 150 -8.84 33.53 4.35
C LEU A 150 -9.83 33.59 3.19
N ILE A 151 -10.30 32.41 2.73
CA ILE A 151 -11.32 32.31 1.68
C ILE A 151 -12.64 32.94 2.13
N ASP A 152 -13.06 32.70 3.39
CA ASP A 152 -14.28 33.28 3.93
C ASP A 152 -14.23 34.82 4.00
N PHE A 153 -13.04 35.41 4.18
CA PHE A 153 -12.84 36.86 4.17
C PHE A 153 -12.63 37.46 2.76
N GLY A 154 -12.64 36.64 1.70
CA GLY A 154 -12.51 37.11 0.32
C GLY A 154 -11.15 37.72 -0.01
N LEU A 155 -10.09 37.29 0.67
CA LEU A 155 -8.72 37.74 0.43
C LEU A 155 -8.02 36.73 -0.51
N GLU A 156 -7.99 37.03 -1.81
CA GLU A 156 -7.24 36.28 -2.84
C GLU A 156 -5.82 36.83 -3.06
#